data_AF-A0A7U6QMQ2-F1
#
_entry.id   AF-A0A7U6QMQ2-F1
#
_cell.length_a   1.000
_cell.length_b   1.000
_cell.length_c   1.000
_cell.angle_alpha   90.00
_cell.angle_beta   90.00
_cell.angle_gamma   90.00
#
_symmetry.space_group_name_H-M   'P 1'
#
loop_
_entity.id
_entity.type
_entity.pdbx_description
1 polymer ?
#
loop_
_entity_poly.entity_id
_entity_poly.type
_entity_poly.pdbx_seq_one_letter_code
_entity_poly.pdbx_strand_id
1 'polypeptide(L)'
;MSTTHAIIGGVVGSSIVLGITLGGTEMALSTVSWSKIGTIAISWVLSPLLGGVLSYLLYGQINKNIIEYNDRTEAHIAELKANKKVLKQNHKEFLDGLTESEQLAYTSAMLRDQEIYKDDDCLVEDLETDYYKELYKLENERSNLDTLKALKQWVPIIAAAGGAVMASLVIFKGLKNVNNGMTTLQGFLIMGMIAALVWLATYIYTKSIRGKHKEDLTKATFIMFSWMQVFTASAFAFSHGSNDIANAVGPLLRLWMSFVPIASRPKRLYHLLLC
;
A
#
# COMPACT_ATOMS: atom_id res chain seq x y z
N MET A 1 5.31 -16.11 20.99
CA MET A 1 6.17 -15.86 22.17
C MET A 1 7.17 -14.78 21.78
N SER A 2 7.35 -13.72 22.56
CA SER A 2 8.20 -12.59 22.16
C SER A 2 9.63 -12.77 22.67
N THR A 3 10.59 -12.88 21.75
CA THR A 3 12.03 -13.03 22.00
C THR A 3 12.58 -11.88 22.84
N THR A 4 12.15 -10.65 22.59
CA THR A 4 12.53 -9.45 23.36
C THR A 4 12.12 -9.55 24.82
N HIS A 5 10.89 -9.98 25.12
CA HIS A 5 10.41 -10.10 26.50
C HIS A 5 11.20 -11.18 27.27
N ALA A 6 11.50 -12.30 26.62
CA ALA A 6 12.29 -13.38 27.21
C ALA A 6 13.73 -12.94 27.53
N ILE A 7 14.39 -12.23 26.60
CA ILE A 7 15.77 -11.77 26.78
C ILE A 7 15.85 -10.67 27.85
N ILE A 8 14.93 -9.69 27.83
CA ILE A 8 14.90 -8.64 28.86
C ILE A 8 14.62 -9.26 30.23
N GLY A 9 13.68 -10.21 30.34
CA GLY A 9 13.43 -10.95 31.58
C GLY A 9 14.68 -11.70 32.09
N GLY A 10 15.41 -12.36 31.19
CA GLY A 10 16.67 -13.04 31.52
C GLY A 10 17.78 -12.11 31.99
N VAL A 11 17.95 -10.94 31.36
CA VAL A 11 18.94 -9.93 31.76
C VAL A 11 18.59 -9.34 33.13
N VAL A 12 17.32 -9.02 33.37
CA VAL A 12 16.84 -8.49 34.66
C VAL A 12 17.05 -9.53 35.77
N GLY A 13 16.61 -10.78 35.55
CA GLY A 13 16.78 -11.86 36.52
C GLY A 13 18.25 -12.11 36.88
N SER A 14 19.13 -12.18 35.88
CA SER A 14 20.58 -12.39 36.10
C SER A 14 21.21 -11.23 36.87
N SER A 15 20.78 -9.99 36.61
CA SER A 15 21.30 -8.79 37.29
C SER A 15 20.86 -8.72 38.75
N ILE A 16 19.62 -9.13 39.05
CA ILE A 16 19.11 -9.21 40.43
C ILE A 16 19.88 -10.27 41.21
N VAL A 17 20.04 -11.47 40.65
CA VAL A 17 20.80 -12.56 41.30
C VAL A 17 22.24 -12.14 41.58
N LEU A 18 22.90 -11.47 40.62
CA LEU A 18 24.26 -10.95 40.81
C LEU A 18 24.34 -9.87 41.90
N GLY A 19 23.36 -8.97 41.97
CA GLY A 19 23.34 -7.94 43.02
C GLY A 19 23.11 -8.54 44.41
N ILE A 20 22.30 -9.61 44.51
CA ILE A 20 22.13 -10.37 45.76
C ILE A 20 23.45 -11.00 46.19
N THR A 21 24.21 -11.62 45.28
CA THR A 21 25.46 -12.32 45.61
C THR A 21 26.62 -11.40 45.95
N LEU A 22 26.65 -10.18 45.41
CA LEU A 22 27.76 -9.23 45.63
C LEU A 22 27.53 -8.27 46.82
N GLY A 23 26.28 -7.99 47.20
CA GLY A 23 26.02 -6.92 48.17
C GLY A 23 24.67 -6.98 48.90
N GLY A 24 24.00 -8.13 48.89
CA GLY A 24 22.72 -8.32 49.59
C GLY A 24 21.50 -7.76 48.83
N THR A 25 20.32 -7.88 49.45
CA THR A 25 19.03 -7.57 48.81
C THR A 25 18.84 -6.11 48.45
N GLU A 26 19.50 -5.18 49.14
CA GLU A 26 19.44 -3.75 48.81
C GLU A 26 20.21 -3.41 47.52
N MET A 27 21.37 -4.05 47.31
CA MET A 27 22.17 -3.85 46.10
C MET A 27 21.52 -4.52 44.87
N ALA A 28 20.74 -5.57 45.08
CA ALA A 28 20.00 -6.30 44.04
C ALA A 28 19.06 -5.41 43.19
N LEU A 29 18.30 -4.53 43.85
CA LEU A 29 17.35 -3.66 43.16
C LEU A 29 18.02 -2.42 42.55
N SER A 30 19.12 -1.94 43.14
CA SER A 30 19.88 -0.78 42.63
C SER A 30 20.70 -1.10 41.38
N THR A 31 21.04 -2.37 41.15
CA THR A 31 21.83 -2.83 40.00
C THR A 31 21.01 -2.78 38.69
N VAL A 32 19.68 -2.75 38.79
CA VAL A 32 18.76 -2.76 37.66
C VAL A 32 18.32 -1.34 37.30
N SER A 33 18.42 -0.97 36.02
CA SER A 33 18.00 0.35 35.52
C SER A 33 16.48 0.42 35.29
N TRP A 34 15.71 0.51 36.38
CA TRP A 34 14.24 0.53 36.36
C TRP A 34 13.62 1.58 35.43
N SER A 35 14.24 2.76 35.32
CA SER A 35 13.80 3.81 34.39
C SER A 35 13.85 3.35 32.92
N LYS A 36 14.90 2.61 32.52
CA LYS A 36 15.06 2.08 31.16
C LYS A 36 14.07 0.95 30.89
N ILE A 37 13.87 0.06 31.85
CA ILE A 37 12.87 -1.02 31.74
C ILE A 37 11.47 -0.47 31.63
N GLY A 38 11.11 0.55 32.43
CA GLY A 38 9.81 1.21 32.35
C GLY A 38 9.56 1.84 30.98
N THR A 39 10.59 2.48 30.40
CA THR A 39 10.51 3.03 29.02
C THR A 39 10.24 1.93 27.99
N ILE A 40 10.89 0.77 28.12
CA ILE A 40 10.68 -0.37 27.23
C ILE A 40 9.27 -0.97 27.41
N ALA A 41 8.80 -1.12 28.66
CA ALA A 41 7.47 -1.64 28.94
C ALA A 41 6.37 -0.75 28.35
N ILE A 42 6.52 0.59 28.44
CA ILE A 42 5.60 1.54 27.79
C ILE A 42 5.61 1.32 26.27
N SER A 43 6.77 1.10 25.66
CA SER A 43 6.87 0.87 24.20
C SER A 43 6.15 -0.40 23.74
N TRP A 44 6.06 -1.44 24.58
CA TRP A 44 5.35 -2.68 24.25
C TRP A 44 3.84 -2.49 24.13
N VAL A 45 3.28 -1.52 24.86
CA VAL A 45 1.85 -1.18 24.78
C VAL A 45 1.62 -0.11 23.72
N LEU A 46 2.50 0.89 23.66
CA LEU A 46 2.33 2.03 22.77
C LEU A 46 2.53 1.65 21.29
N SER A 47 3.45 0.73 20.98
CA SER A 47 3.73 0.36 19.58
C SER A 47 2.55 -0.35 18.90
N PRO A 48 1.91 -1.36 19.52
CA PRO A 48 0.69 -1.96 18.97
C PRO A 48 -0.48 -0.98 18.88
N LEU A 49 -0.65 -0.10 19.87
CA LEU A 49 -1.71 0.91 19.87
C LEU A 49 -1.56 1.88 18.69
N LEU A 50 -0.37 2.46 18.52
CA LEU A 50 -0.07 3.36 17.40
C LEU A 50 -0.18 2.64 16.06
N GLY A 51 0.25 1.38 15.99
CA GLY A 51 0.07 0.53 14.81
C GLY A 51 -1.40 0.32 14.46
N GLY A 52 -2.26 0.07 15.45
CA GLY A 52 -3.69 -0.09 15.27
C GLY A 52 -4.37 1.18 14.78
N VAL A 53 -4.04 2.34 15.38
CA VAL A 53 -4.57 3.65 14.94
C VAL A 53 -4.14 3.96 13.51
N LEU A 54 -2.85 3.78 13.19
CA LEU A 54 -2.33 4.01 11.85
C LEU A 54 -2.97 3.07 10.82
N SER A 55 -3.14 1.79 11.18
CA SER A 55 -3.80 0.79 10.34
C SER A 55 -5.25 1.17 10.05
N TYR A 56 -6.00 1.61 11.07
CA TYR A 56 -7.38 2.07 10.90
C TYR A 56 -7.47 3.29 9.95
N LEU A 57 -6.59 4.28 10.11
CA LEU A 57 -6.57 5.46 9.26
C LEU A 57 -6.20 5.12 7.81
N LEU A 58 -5.16 4.30 7.59
CA LEU A 58 -4.75 3.88 6.25
C LEU A 58 -5.82 3.04 5.56
N TYR A 59 -6.40 2.07 6.27
CA TYR A 59 -7.49 1.26 5.74
C TYR A 59 -8.72 2.12 5.43
N GLY A 60 -9.09 3.03 6.33
CA GLY A 60 -10.21 3.95 6.11
C GLY A 60 -10.01 4.81 4.86
N GLN A 61 -8.80 5.33 4.64
CA GLN A 61 -8.45 6.09 3.44
C GLN A 61 -8.52 5.24 2.17
N ILE A 62 -8.02 4.00 2.20
CA ILE A 62 -8.07 3.08 1.07
C ILE A 62 -9.52 2.69 0.76
N ASN A 63 -10.29 2.34 1.78
CA ASN A 63 -11.68 1.89 1.64
C ASN A 63 -12.55 2.99 1.02
N LYS A 64 -12.44 4.22 1.54
CA LYS A 64 -13.24 5.35 1.06
C LYS A 64 -12.85 5.78 -0.36
N ASN A 65 -11.55 5.85 -0.67
CA ASN A 65 -11.10 6.44 -1.93
C ASN A 65 -10.94 5.44 -3.08
N ILE A 66 -10.65 4.18 -2.77
CA ILE A 66 -10.43 3.14 -3.78
C ILE A 66 -11.64 2.23 -3.82
N ILE A 67 -11.93 1.49 -2.74
CA ILE A 67 -12.95 0.42 -2.75
C ILE A 67 -14.35 0.99 -2.99
N GLU A 68 -14.77 1.98 -2.23
CA GLU A 68 -16.12 2.55 -2.37
C GLU A 68 -16.32 3.27 -3.72
N TYR A 69 -15.28 3.92 -4.24
CA TYR A 69 -15.31 4.51 -5.59
C TYR A 69 -15.43 3.43 -6.68
N ASN A 70 -14.69 2.34 -6.50
CA ASN A 70 -14.67 1.19 -7.39
C ASN A 70 -16.04 0.54 -7.47
N ASP A 71 -16.65 0.27 -6.31
CA ASP A 71 -17.97 -0.34 -6.19
C ASP A 71 -19.06 0.53 -6.82
N ARG A 72 -19.04 1.84 -6.57
CA ARG A 72 -19.98 2.79 -7.20
C ARG A 72 -19.83 2.80 -8.72
N THR A 73 -18.60 2.73 -9.22
CA THR A 73 -18.34 2.73 -10.67
C THR A 73 -18.78 1.41 -11.31
N GLU A 74 -18.54 0.29 -10.65
CA GLU A 74 -19.00 -1.03 -11.09
C GLU A 74 -20.53 -1.10 -11.13
N ALA A 75 -21.21 -0.55 -10.10
CA ALA A 75 -22.66 -0.42 -10.06
C ALA A 75 -23.19 0.42 -11.24
N HIS A 76 -22.56 1.55 -11.54
CA HIS A 76 -22.95 2.40 -12.69
C HIS A 76 -22.79 1.67 -14.03
N ILE A 77 -21.73 0.87 -14.19
CA ILE A 77 -21.54 0.04 -15.39
C ILE A 77 -22.60 -1.06 -15.49
N ALA A 78 -22.97 -1.67 -14.36
CA ALA A 78 -24.04 -2.66 -14.32
C ALA A 78 -25.39 -2.04 -14.71
N GLU A 79 -25.67 -0.82 -14.25
CA GLU A 79 -26.86 -0.05 -14.64
C GLU A 79 -26.87 0.26 -16.14
N LEU A 80 -25.77 0.76 -16.71
CA LEU A 80 -25.65 1.02 -18.14
C LEU A 80 -25.86 -0.25 -18.98
N LYS A 81 -25.35 -1.41 -18.52
CA LYS A 81 -25.60 -2.72 -19.15
C LYS A 81 -27.07 -3.13 -19.07
N ALA A 82 -27.74 -2.86 -17.94
CA ALA A 82 -29.17 -3.10 -17.78
C ALA A 82 -30.01 -2.20 -18.70
N ASN A 83 -29.68 -0.91 -18.76
CA ASN A 83 -30.33 0.07 -19.64
C ASN A 83 -30.19 -0.32 -21.12
N LYS A 84 -29.00 -0.78 -21.54
CA LYS A 84 -28.78 -1.32 -22.89
C LYS A 84 -29.67 -2.53 -23.20
N LYS A 85 -29.91 -3.41 -22.21
CA LYS A 85 -30.80 -4.57 -22.37
C LYS A 85 -32.27 -4.15 -22.48
N VAL A 86 -32.70 -3.20 -21.65
CA VAL A 86 -34.05 -2.62 -21.69
C VAL A 86 -34.27 -1.92 -23.03
N LEU A 87 -33.31 -1.12 -23.50
CA LEU A 87 -33.37 -0.46 -24.81
C LEU A 87 -33.62 -1.46 -25.95
N LYS A 88 -32.90 -2.59 -25.95
CA LYS A 88 -33.09 -3.65 -26.95
C LYS A 88 -34.49 -4.27 -26.88
N GLN A 89 -35.07 -4.40 -25.69
CA GLN A 89 -36.42 -4.90 -25.51
C GLN A 89 -37.46 -3.87 -26.00
N ASN A 90 -37.35 -2.62 -25.56
CA ASN A 90 -38.23 -1.53 -25.99
C ASN A 90 -38.22 -1.36 -27.51
N HIS A 91 -37.04 -1.50 -28.12
CA HIS A 91 -36.91 -1.46 -29.57
C HIS A 91 -37.62 -2.63 -30.26
N LYS A 92 -37.57 -3.83 -29.71
CA LYS A 92 -38.32 -4.98 -30.24
C LYS A 92 -39.83 -4.73 -30.18
N GLU A 93 -40.32 -4.27 -29.03
CA GLU A 93 -41.74 -3.93 -28.85
C GLU A 93 -42.19 -2.80 -29.77
N PHE A 94 -41.33 -1.80 -29.99
CA PHE A 94 -41.55 -0.75 -30.98
C PHE A 94 -41.70 -1.32 -32.40
N LEU A 95 -40.78 -2.18 -32.83
CA LEU A 95 -40.83 -2.84 -34.14
C LEU A 95 -42.09 -3.69 -34.35
N ASP A 96 -42.51 -4.42 -33.32
CA ASP A 96 -43.71 -5.28 -33.35
C ASP A 96 -45.02 -4.46 -33.45
N GLY A 97 -44.98 -3.15 -33.11
CA GLY A 97 -46.12 -2.24 -33.18
C GLY A 97 -46.29 -1.48 -34.50
N LEU A 98 -45.32 -1.54 -35.42
CA LEU A 98 -45.38 -0.86 -36.72
C LEU A 98 -46.12 -1.68 -37.78
N THR A 99 -46.60 -1.01 -38.82
CA THR A 99 -47.11 -1.70 -40.02
C THR A 99 -45.96 -2.27 -40.86
N GLU A 100 -46.21 -3.32 -41.67
CA GLU A 100 -45.17 -3.98 -42.48
C GLU A 100 -44.41 -3.00 -43.42
N SER A 101 -45.11 -2.00 -43.97
CA SER A 101 -44.51 -0.98 -44.83
C SER A 101 -43.56 -0.05 -44.07
N GLU A 102 -43.90 0.33 -42.83
CA GLU A 102 -43.06 1.18 -41.99
C GLU A 102 -41.87 0.40 -41.44
N GLN A 103 -42.05 -0.90 -41.14
CA GLN A 103 -41.00 -1.79 -40.68
C GLN A 103 -39.86 -1.93 -41.70
N LEU A 104 -40.20 -2.06 -43.00
CA LEU A 104 -39.21 -2.11 -44.08
C LEU A 104 -38.39 -0.81 -44.17
N ALA A 105 -39.06 0.34 -44.08
CA ALA A 105 -38.40 1.64 -44.10
C ALA A 105 -37.46 1.82 -42.89
N TYR A 106 -37.94 1.50 -41.68
CA TYR A 106 -37.15 1.61 -40.45
C TYR A 106 -35.96 0.64 -40.43
N THR A 107 -36.15 -0.60 -40.89
CA THR A 107 -35.07 -1.59 -40.98
C THR A 107 -33.97 -1.14 -41.95
N SER A 108 -34.36 -0.50 -43.07
CA SER A 108 -33.40 0.06 -44.02
C SER A 108 -32.57 1.20 -43.42
N ALA A 109 -33.20 2.07 -42.60
CA ALA A 109 -32.51 3.12 -41.86
C ALA A 109 -31.56 2.54 -40.80
N MET A 110 -31.98 1.49 -40.09
CA MET A 110 -31.14 0.78 -39.11
C MET A 110 -29.88 0.18 -39.74
N LEU A 111 -29.97 -0.37 -40.95
CA LEU A 111 -28.80 -0.92 -41.65
C LEU A 111 -27.79 0.18 -42.03
N ARG A 112 -28.28 1.37 -42.40
CA ARG A 112 -27.43 2.55 -42.64
C ARG A 112 -26.75 2.99 -41.35
N ASP A 113 -27.52 3.16 -40.27
CA ASP A 113 -26.99 3.52 -38.96
C ASP A 113 -25.99 2.49 -38.43
N GLN A 114 -26.20 1.20 -38.69
CA GLN A 114 -25.25 0.16 -38.31
C GLN A 114 -23.87 0.36 -38.97
N GLU A 115 -23.84 0.81 -40.23
CA GLU A 115 -22.59 1.05 -40.94
C GLU A 115 -21.92 2.34 -40.44
N ILE A 116 -22.71 3.40 -40.22
CA ILE A 116 -22.24 4.66 -39.63
C ILE A 116 -21.68 4.42 -38.21
N TYR A 117 -22.35 3.61 -37.40
CA TYR A 117 -21.94 3.29 -36.02
C TYR A 117 -20.61 2.49 -35.95
N LYS A 118 -20.18 1.84 -37.04
CA LYS A 118 -18.87 1.17 -37.09
C LYS A 118 -17.72 2.16 -37.30
N ASP A 119 -18.01 3.37 -37.78
CA ASP A 119 -17.01 4.39 -37.99
C ASP A 119 -16.59 5.00 -36.64
N ASP A 120 -15.28 5.19 -36.44
CA ASP A 120 -14.72 5.72 -35.18
C ASP A 120 -15.09 7.21 -34.98
N ASP A 121 -15.38 7.92 -36.08
CA ASP A 121 -15.72 9.36 -36.08
C ASP A 121 -17.24 9.64 -36.06
N CYS A 122 -18.08 8.62 -35.81
CA CYS A 122 -19.53 8.75 -35.77
C CYS A 122 -20.01 9.77 -34.73
N LEU A 123 -20.83 10.74 -35.17
CA LEU A 123 -21.54 11.67 -34.29
C LEU A 123 -23.00 11.25 -34.11
N VAL A 124 -23.61 11.68 -33.00
CA VAL A 124 -25.03 11.42 -32.70
C VAL A 124 -25.96 11.95 -33.80
N GLU A 125 -25.55 13.00 -34.48
CA GLU A 125 -26.31 13.68 -35.54
C GLU A 125 -26.35 12.88 -36.86
N ASP A 126 -25.38 11.97 -37.07
CA ASP A 126 -25.29 11.14 -38.28
C ASP A 126 -26.26 9.95 -38.24
N LEU A 127 -26.83 9.65 -37.07
CA LEU A 127 -27.72 8.52 -36.85
C LEU A 127 -29.17 8.91 -37.14
N GLU A 128 -29.87 8.12 -37.95
CA GLU A 128 -31.26 8.37 -38.31
C GLU A 128 -32.21 7.86 -37.21
N THR A 129 -31.96 6.66 -36.69
CA THR A 129 -32.86 5.94 -35.78
C THR A 129 -32.65 6.28 -34.31
N ASP A 130 -33.75 6.37 -33.56
CA ASP A 130 -33.71 6.66 -32.13
C ASP A 130 -33.01 5.56 -31.32
N TYR A 131 -33.14 4.30 -31.76
CA TYR A 131 -32.45 3.17 -31.16
C TYR A 131 -30.92 3.35 -31.17
N TYR A 132 -30.32 3.68 -32.33
CA TYR A 132 -28.88 3.86 -32.43
C TYR A 132 -28.41 5.14 -31.73
N LYS A 133 -29.21 6.22 -31.74
CA LYS A 133 -28.89 7.44 -30.96
C LYS A 133 -28.80 7.15 -29.47
N GLU A 134 -29.74 6.41 -28.89
CA GLU A 134 -29.70 6.04 -27.47
C GLU A 134 -28.59 5.02 -27.17
N LEU A 135 -28.38 4.06 -28.06
CA LEU A 135 -27.29 3.09 -27.94
C LEU A 135 -25.92 3.78 -27.92
N TYR A 136 -25.71 4.77 -28.81
CA TYR A 136 -24.50 5.58 -28.86
C TYR A 136 -24.32 6.36 -27.55
N LYS A 137 -25.37 7.01 -27.04
CA LYS A 137 -25.29 7.75 -25.76
C LYS A 137 -24.86 6.83 -24.61
N LEU A 138 -25.46 5.64 -24.50
CA LEU A 138 -25.12 4.65 -23.48
C LEU A 138 -23.68 4.15 -23.61
N GLU A 139 -23.21 3.84 -24.82
CA GLU A 139 -21.84 3.35 -25.02
C GLU A 139 -20.79 4.45 -24.84
N ASN A 140 -21.10 5.69 -25.27
CA ASN A 140 -20.24 6.86 -25.05
C ASN A 140 -20.13 7.18 -23.55
N GLU A 141 -21.24 7.15 -22.81
CA GLU A 141 -21.22 7.30 -21.35
C GLU A 141 -20.38 6.19 -20.70
N ARG A 142 -20.59 4.93 -21.08
CA ARG A 142 -19.79 3.79 -20.60
C ARG A 142 -18.29 3.97 -20.91
N SER A 143 -17.94 4.44 -22.10
CA SER A 143 -16.56 4.59 -22.55
C SER A 143 -15.84 5.74 -21.85
N ASN A 144 -16.56 6.81 -21.51
CA ASN A 144 -16.03 7.99 -20.82
C ASN A 144 -15.76 7.75 -19.32
N LEU A 145 -16.30 6.69 -18.74
CA LEU A 145 -16.03 6.32 -17.35
C LEU A 145 -14.60 5.79 -17.19
N ASP A 146 -13.70 6.61 -16.63
CA ASP A 146 -12.39 6.13 -16.19
C ASP A 146 -12.51 5.39 -14.86
N THR A 147 -12.82 4.09 -14.96
CA THR A 147 -12.98 3.18 -13.82
C THR A 147 -11.72 3.07 -12.96
N LEU A 148 -10.56 3.23 -13.57
CA LEU A 148 -9.26 3.07 -12.92
C LEU A 148 -8.69 4.39 -12.37
N LYS A 149 -9.44 5.50 -12.45
CA LYS A 149 -8.98 6.83 -12.03
C LYS A 149 -8.53 6.86 -10.57
N ALA A 150 -9.33 6.30 -9.66
CA ALA A 150 -8.99 6.22 -8.25
C ALA A 150 -7.70 5.42 -8.01
N LEU A 151 -7.56 4.26 -8.64
CA LEU A 151 -6.35 3.43 -8.53
C LEU A 151 -5.10 4.17 -9.05
N LYS A 152 -5.19 4.82 -10.22
CA LYS A 152 -4.09 5.59 -10.84
C LYS A 152 -3.59 6.70 -9.94
N GLN A 153 -4.47 7.33 -9.18
CA GLN A 153 -4.12 8.44 -8.32
C GLN A 153 -3.59 7.96 -6.97
N TRP A 154 -4.25 6.98 -6.33
CA TRP A 154 -3.95 6.60 -4.96
C TRP A 154 -2.84 5.55 -4.83
N VAL A 155 -2.75 4.58 -5.75
CA VAL A 155 -1.74 3.50 -5.67
C VAL A 155 -0.30 4.03 -5.66
N PRO A 156 0.11 4.95 -6.57
CA PRO A 156 1.47 5.50 -6.56
C PRO A 156 1.79 6.28 -5.28
N ILE A 157 0.81 7.00 -4.72
CA ILE A 157 0.99 7.77 -3.49
C ILE A 157 1.26 6.83 -2.31
N ILE A 158 0.48 5.76 -2.18
CA ILE A 158 0.66 4.77 -1.11
C ILE A 158 2.01 4.06 -1.27
N ALA A 159 2.38 3.67 -2.49
CA ALA A 159 3.68 3.05 -2.77
C ALA A 159 4.85 3.98 -2.44
N ALA A 160 4.75 5.26 -2.80
CA ALA A 160 5.77 6.27 -2.49
C ALA A 160 5.93 6.48 -0.98
N ALA A 161 4.82 6.54 -0.25
CA ALA A 161 4.82 6.64 1.21
C ALA A 161 5.49 5.41 1.85
N GLY A 162 5.15 4.21 1.40
CA GLY A 162 5.81 2.97 1.85
C GLY A 162 7.30 2.94 1.54
N GLY A 163 7.70 3.38 0.33
CA GLY A 163 9.10 3.52 -0.08
C GLY A 163 9.87 4.53 0.78
N ALA A 164 9.25 5.67 1.10
CA ALA A 164 9.83 6.69 1.98
C ALA A 164 10.09 6.14 3.39
N VAL A 165 9.13 5.41 3.96
CA VAL A 165 9.29 4.75 5.27
C VAL A 165 10.46 3.77 5.25
N MET A 166 10.58 2.96 4.19
CA MET A 166 11.69 2.02 4.05
C MET A 166 13.04 2.71 3.88
N ALA A 167 13.12 3.74 3.05
CA ALA A 167 14.32 4.54 2.90
C ALA A 167 14.73 5.20 4.23
N SER A 168 13.77 5.68 5.01
CA SER A 168 14.00 6.27 6.34
C SER A 168 14.69 5.28 7.29
N LEU A 169 14.21 4.03 7.35
CA LEU A 169 14.83 2.99 8.18
C LEU A 169 16.29 2.74 7.79
N VAL A 170 16.58 2.65 6.49
CA VAL A 170 17.95 2.39 6.00
C VAL A 170 18.86 3.60 6.23
N ILE A 171 18.39 4.82 5.96
CA ILE A 171 19.20 6.05 6.04
C ILE A 171 19.50 6.42 7.50
N PHE A 172 18.49 6.50 8.35
CA PHE A 172 18.70 7.00 9.72
C PHE A 172 19.19 5.93 10.68
N LYS A 173 18.82 4.66 10.46
CA LYS A 173 19.21 3.56 11.35
C LYS A 173 20.39 2.76 10.79
N GLY A 174 20.41 2.48 9.49
CA GLY A 174 21.46 1.70 8.84
C GLY A 174 22.75 2.49 8.57
N LEU A 175 22.63 3.64 7.89
CA LEU A 175 23.77 4.43 7.44
C LEU A 175 24.43 5.27 8.55
N LYS A 176 23.78 5.44 9.71
CA LYS A 176 24.36 6.16 10.86
C LYS A 176 25.68 5.55 11.38
N ASN A 177 25.91 4.26 11.14
CA ASN A 177 27.13 3.56 11.55
C ASN A 177 28.21 3.50 10.47
N VAL A 178 27.89 3.92 9.24
CA VAL A 178 28.84 4.06 8.15
C VAL A 178 29.36 5.51 8.21
N ASN A 179 30.67 5.71 8.19
CA ASN A 179 31.31 7.01 8.42
C ASN A 179 31.15 7.98 7.24
N ASN A 180 29.90 8.27 6.89
CA ASN A 180 29.55 9.20 5.84
C ASN A 180 29.28 10.52 6.53
N GLY A 181 30.04 11.56 6.18
CA GLY A 181 29.79 12.95 6.61
C GLY A 181 28.50 13.54 6.02
N MET A 182 27.46 12.72 5.87
CA MET A 182 26.17 13.09 5.30
C MET A 182 25.44 14.01 6.27
N THR A 183 25.07 15.18 5.77
CA THR A 183 24.22 16.10 6.54
C THR A 183 22.81 15.54 6.65
N THR A 184 22.10 15.90 7.72
CA THR A 184 20.69 15.49 7.93
C THR A 184 19.81 15.89 6.74
N LEU A 185 20.12 17.02 6.09
CA LEU A 185 19.46 17.48 4.87
C LEU A 185 19.67 16.53 3.69
N GLN A 186 20.90 16.06 3.45
CA GLN A 186 21.17 15.09 2.39
C GLN A 186 20.41 13.77 2.59
N GLY A 187 20.24 13.33 3.85
CA GLY A 187 19.42 12.16 4.17
C GLY A 187 17.95 12.33 3.76
N PHE A 188 17.36 13.48 4.06
CA PHE A 188 15.99 13.79 3.63
C PHE A 188 15.85 13.94 2.11
N LEU A 189 16.85 14.52 1.43
CA LEU A 189 16.85 14.63 -0.03
C LEU A 189 16.92 13.26 -0.71
N ILE A 190 17.79 12.37 -0.25
CA ILE A 190 17.88 11.00 -0.79
C ILE A 190 16.58 10.23 -0.54
N MET A 191 15.97 10.38 0.65
CA MET A 191 14.66 9.80 0.93
C MET A 191 13.59 10.31 -0.04
N GLY A 192 13.55 11.62 -0.29
CA GLY A 192 12.64 12.23 -1.24
C GLY A 192 12.84 11.73 -2.67
N MET A 193 14.10 11.57 -3.10
CA MET A 193 14.42 11.01 -4.42
C MET A 193 13.97 9.55 -4.56
N ILE A 194 14.22 8.71 -3.55
CA ILE A 194 13.77 7.31 -3.56
C ILE A 194 12.24 7.25 -3.61
N ALA A 195 11.55 8.06 -2.80
CA ALA A 195 10.09 8.11 -2.80
C ALA A 195 9.54 8.56 -4.16
N ALA A 196 10.15 9.57 -4.79
CA ALA A 196 9.78 10.03 -6.12
C ALA A 196 10.04 8.98 -7.22
N LEU A 197 11.14 8.23 -7.13
CA LEU A 197 11.43 7.12 -8.04
C LEU A 197 10.42 6.00 -7.91
N VAL A 198 10.07 5.60 -6.67
CA VAL A 198 9.04 4.59 -6.41
C VAL A 198 7.68 5.07 -6.91
N TRP A 199 7.33 6.33 -6.68
CA TRP A 199 6.12 6.95 -7.19
C TRP A 199 6.06 6.88 -8.72
N LEU A 200 7.13 7.31 -9.40
CA LEU A 200 7.21 7.33 -10.86
C LEU A 200 7.12 5.92 -11.45
N ALA A 201 7.87 4.96 -10.90
CA ALA A 201 7.83 3.57 -11.35
C ALA A 201 6.42 2.97 -11.20
N THR A 202 5.78 3.20 -10.06
CA THR A 202 4.41 2.72 -9.79
C THR A 202 3.39 3.41 -10.69
N TYR A 203 3.57 4.70 -10.97
CA TYR A 203 2.70 5.44 -11.89
C TYR A 203 2.82 4.92 -13.33
N ILE A 204 4.03 4.67 -13.82
CA ILE A 204 4.27 4.05 -15.15
C ILE A 204 3.63 2.66 -15.22
N TYR A 205 3.82 1.84 -14.18
CA TYR A 205 3.21 0.52 -14.09
C TYR A 205 1.68 0.58 -14.14
N THR A 206 1.08 1.50 -13.37
CA THR A 206 -0.37 1.68 -13.32
C THR A 206 -0.94 2.16 -14.66
N LYS A 207 -0.19 2.98 -15.41
CA LYS A 207 -0.55 3.40 -16.76
C LYS A 207 -0.44 2.25 -17.78
N SER A 208 0.55 1.37 -17.64
CA SER A 208 0.77 0.22 -18.54
C SER A 208 -0.38 -0.80 -18.51
N ILE A 209 -1.01 -0.99 -17.35
CA ILE A 209 -2.12 -1.95 -17.17
C ILE A 209 -3.42 -1.55 -17.88
N ARG A 210 -3.55 -0.28 -18.31
CA ARG A 210 -4.73 0.27 -19.02
C ARG A 210 -5.10 -0.49 -20.31
N GLY A 211 -4.13 -1.14 -20.96
CA GLY A 211 -4.34 -1.78 -22.26
C GLY A 211 -5.00 -3.17 -22.22
N LYS A 212 -5.02 -3.87 -21.08
CA LYS A 212 -5.42 -5.30 -21.02
C LYS A 212 -6.69 -5.62 -20.22
N HIS A 213 -7.17 -4.73 -19.35
CA HIS A 213 -8.20 -5.08 -18.33
C HIS A 213 -9.34 -4.05 -18.19
N LYS A 214 -9.84 -3.49 -19.30
CA LYS A 214 -10.91 -2.47 -19.27
C LYS A 214 -12.22 -2.96 -18.60
N GLU A 215 -12.39 -4.28 -18.43
CA GLU A 215 -13.64 -4.87 -17.92
C GLU A 215 -13.59 -5.43 -16.49
N ASP A 216 -12.41 -5.70 -15.92
CA ASP A 216 -12.28 -6.32 -14.58
C ASP A 216 -11.57 -5.40 -13.58
N LEU A 217 -12.29 -4.37 -13.17
CA LEU A 217 -11.85 -3.37 -12.20
C LEU A 217 -11.31 -4.00 -10.91
N THR A 218 -12.06 -4.98 -10.37
CA THR A 218 -11.72 -5.73 -9.15
C THR A 218 -10.40 -6.51 -9.29
N LYS A 219 -10.15 -7.16 -10.44
CA LYS A 219 -8.88 -7.88 -10.66
C LYS A 219 -7.69 -6.92 -10.72
N ALA A 220 -7.85 -5.77 -11.37
CA ALA A 220 -6.80 -4.76 -11.43
C ALA A 220 -6.44 -4.26 -10.02
N THR A 221 -7.45 -3.96 -9.20
CA THR A 221 -7.28 -3.60 -7.78
C THR A 221 -6.49 -4.68 -7.03
N PHE A 222 -6.92 -5.95 -7.10
CA PHE A 222 -6.24 -7.06 -6.42
C PHE A 222 -4.78 -7.22 -6.84
N ILE A 223 -4.47 -7.16 -8.13
CA ILE A 223 -3.10 -7.30 -8.64
C ILE A 223 -2.19 -6.18 -8.09
N MET A 224 -2.66 -4.93 -8.11
CA MET A 224 -1.90 -3.79 -7.61
C MET A 224 -1.59 -3.91 -6.12
N PHE A 225 -2.60 -4.25 -5.31
CA PHE A 225 -2.42 -4.42 -3.87
C PHE A 225 -1.56 -5.63 -3.53
N SER A 226 -1.66 -6.74 -4.28
CA SER A 226 -0.86 -7.94 -4.05
C SER A 226 0.64 -7.65 -4.16
N TRP A 227 1.08 -6.94 -5.20
CA TRP A 227 2.50 -6.58 -5.35
C TRP A 227 2.99 -5.65 -4.24
N MET A 228 2.17 -4.69 -3.81
CA MET A 228 2.49 -3.81 -2.68
C MET A 228 2.61 -4.59 -1.35
N GLN A 229 1.76 -5.60 -1.15
CA GLN A 229 1.81 -6.48 0.03
C GLN A 229 3.10 -7.30 0.05
N VAL A 230 3.58 -7.82 -1.08
CA VAL A 230 4.87 -8.53 -1.16
C VAL A 230 6.02 -7.64 -0.69
N PHE A 231 6.04 -6.38 -1.14
CA PHE A 231 7.07 -5.43 -0.70
C PHE A 231 6.93 -5.09 0.79
N THR A 232 5.70 -4.86 1.27
CA THR A 232 5.41 -4.57 2.68
C THR A 232 5.78 -5.75 3.60
N ALA A 233 5.51 -6.97 3.18
CA ALA A 233 5.90 -8.19 3.91
C ALA A 233 7.42 -8.34 3.96
N SER A 234 8.10 -8.07 2.85
CA SER A 234 9.56 -8.09 2.77
C SER A 234 10.19 -7.03 3.68
N ALA A 235 9.63 -5.82 3.67
CA ALA A 235 9.97 -4.72 4.56
C ALA A 235 9.80 -5.08 6.05
N PHE A 236 8.66 -5.68 6.38
CA PHE A 236 8.37 -6.16 7.73
C PHE A 236 9.35 -7.24 8.18
N ALA A 237 9.63 -8.22 7.31
CA ALA A 237 10.62 -9.26 7.57
C ALA A 237 12.03 -8.70 7.80
N PHE A 238 12.45 -7.70 7.00
CA PHE A 238 13.73 -7.02 7.19
C PHE A 238 13.80 -6.26 8.53
N SER A 239 12.73 -5.55 8.90
CA SER A 239 12.65 -4.80 10.15
C SER A 239 12.68 -5.73 11.37
N HIS A 240 11.92 -6.82 11.33
CA HIS A 240 11.94 -7.85 12.37
C HIS A 240 13.30 -8.55 12.47
N GLY A 241 13.87 -8.98 11.34
CA GLY A 241 15.18 -9.64 11.30
C GLY A 241 16.28 -8.76 11.90
N SER A 242 16.28 -7.46 11.59
CA SER A 242 17.23 -6.50 12.17
C SER A 242 17.10 -6.39 13.70
N ASN A 243 15.88 -6.46 14.22
CA ASN A 243 15.61 -6.39 15.66
C ASN A 243 16.02 -7.70 16.37
N ASP A 244 15.73 -8.85 15.77
CA ASP A 244 16.11 -10.16 16.32
C ASP A 244 17.62 -10.40 16.31
N ILE A 245 18.35 -9.88 15.30
CA ILE A 245 19.82 -9.88 15.31
C ILE A 245 20.35 -9.08 16.52
N ALA A 246 19.78 -7.91 16.82
CA ALA A 246 20.21 -7.11 17.97
C ALA A 246 20.00 -7.86 19.30
N ASN A 247 18.87 -8.56 19.43
CA ASN A 247 18.55 -9.39 20.58
C ASN A 247 19.54 -10.54 20.79
N ALA A 248 20.01 -11.19 19.72
CA ALA A 248 20.99 -12.27 19.79
C ALA A 248 22.42 -11.77 20.04
N VAL A 249 22.82 -10.70 19.35
CA VAL A 249 24.20 -10.19 19.35
C VAL A 249 24.51 -9.36 20.61
N GLY A 250 23.52 -8.69 21.20
CA GLY A 250 23.69 -7.84 22.39
C GLY A 250 24.37 -8.54 23.58
N PRO A 251 23.83 -9.68 24.07
CA PRO A 251 24.45 -10.45 25.16
C PRO A 251 25.85 -10.97 24.81
N LEU A 252 26.05 -11.44 23.57
CA LEU A 252 27.33 -11.97 23.09
C LEU A 252 28.42 -10.89 23.08
N LEU A 253 28.09 -9.69 22.59
CA LEU A 253 28.99 -8.53 22.60
C LEU A 253 29.39 -8.16 24.04
N ARG A 254 28.45 -8.19 24.98
CA ARG A 254 28.72 -7.87 26.38
C ARG A 254 29.69 -8.86 27.02
N LEU A 255 29.53 -10.15 26.74
CA LEU A 255 30.47 -11.19 27.17
C LEU A 255 31.85 -10.98 26.56
N TRP A 256 31.92 -10.80 25.23
CA TRP A 256 33.18 -10.58 24.53
C TRP A 256 33.94 -9.37 25.09
N MET A 257 33.25 -8.25 25.35
CA MET A 257 33.87 -7.08 25.97
C MET A 257 34.46 -7.38 27.33
N SER A 258 33.88 -8.29 28.13
CA SER A 258 34.44 -8.66 29.43
C SER A 258 35.80 -9.35 29.32
N PHE A 259 36.09 -10.04 28.22
CA PHE A 259 37.36 -10.75 28.00
C PHE A 259 38.41 -9.91 27.27
N VAL A 260 38.03 -8.82 26.60
CA VAL A 260 38.96 -7.98 25.84
C VAL A 260 39.56 -6.87 26.72
N PRO A 261 40.90 -6.73 26.76
CA PRO A 261 41.58 -5.64 27.48
C PRO A 261 41.06 -4.27 27.03
N ILE A 262 40.86 -3.35 27.98
CA ILE A 262 40.26 -2.04 27.73
C ILE A 262 40.99 -1.27 26.61
N ALA A 263 42.32 -1.42 26.50
CA ALA A 263 43.16 -0.77 25.51
C ALA A 263 42.94 -1.25 24.06
N SER A 264 42.44 -2.48 23.87
CA SER A 264 42.19 -3.07 22.54
C SER A 264 40.71 -3.05 22.14
N ARG A 265 39.83 -2.45 22.95
CA ARG A 265 38.40 -2.36 22.62
C ARG A 265 38.14 -1.30 21.54
N PRO A 266 37.47 -1.65 20.43
CA PRO A 266 37.14 -0.68 19.38
C PRO A 266 36.15 0.37 19.90
N LYS A 267 36.50 1.66 19.79
CA LYS A 267 35.69 2.80 20.27
C LYS A 267 34.26 2.84 19.68
N ARG A 268 34.05 2.30 18.48
CA ARG A 268 32.72 2.26 17.82
C ARG A 268 31.74 1.26 18.43
N LEU A 269 32.23 0.22 19.12
CA LEU A 269 31.37 -0.83 19.68
C LEU A 269 30.56 -0.34 20.91
N TYR A 270 31.05 0.68 21.61
CA TYR A 270 30.35 1.29 22.75
C TYR A 270 29.04 1.99 22.34
N HIS A 271 28.99 2.60 21.16
CA HIS A 271 27.78 3.24 20.64
C HIS A 271 26.72 2.24 20.18
N LEU A 272 27.12 1.04 19.75
CA LEU A 272 26.21 -0.04 19.36
C LEU A 272 25.51 -0.71 20.55
N LEU A 273 26.05 -0.59 21.77
CA LEU A 273 25.46 -1.14 23.00
C LEU A 273 24.49 -0.19 23.71
N LEU A 274 24.44 1.08 23.32
CA LEU A 274 23.64 2.14 23.95
C LEU A 274 22.40 2.55 23.12
N CYS A 275 22.20 1.96 21.94
CA CYS A 275 21.00 2.12 21.10
C CYS A 275 20.23 0.81 21.04
#